data_AF-A0A7J4IY20-F1
#
_entry.id   AF-A0A7J4IY20-F1
#
_cell.length_a   1.000
_cell.length_b   1.000
_cell.length_c   1.000
_cell.angle_alpha   90.00
_cell.angle_beta   90.00
_cell.angle_gamma   90.00
#
_symmetry.space_group_name_H-M   'P 1'
#
loop_
_entity.id
_entity.type
_entity.pdbx_description
1 polymer ?
#
loop_
_entity_poly.entity_id
_entity_poly.type
_entity_poly.pdbx_seq_one_letter_code
_entity_poly.pdbx_strand_id
1 'polypeptide(L)'
;MVFGPLVDIALITAVLAVVSQLVQNKFMNKDEMKTRQEEMKEKQKRMKELMQKGDQKSKNELDALEKEMMESLQAMMSSSTKVMVASMVIFLPAFFVLGALFENAVIQLPIPLPWLKQGFDLFNAGTWGIEVYNETTWFGWYFVSYLVITMVINVGRNFFKKKGQKAIVNG
;
A
#
# COMPACT_ATOMS: atom_id res chain seq x y z
N MET A 1 30.67 3.34 0.33
CA MET A 1 29.78 2.19 0.01
C MET A 1 30.36 0.97 0.68
N VAL A 2 29.54 0.16 1.34
CA VAL A 2 30.03 -0.96 2.18
C VAL A 2 30.03 -2.27 1.41
N PHE A 3 29.01 -2.51 0.56
CA PHE A 3 28.88 -3.74 -0.23
C PHE A 3 28.59 -3.51 -1.72
N GLY A 4 28.32 -2.25 -2.12
CA GLY A 4 28.05 -1.83 -3.49
C GLY A 4 26.62 -1.29 -3.67
N PRO A 5 26.35 -0.45 -4.69
CA PRO A 5 25.06 0.23 -4.85
C PRO A 5 23.83 -0.68 -4.83
N LEU A 6 23.92 -1.85 -5.45
CA LEU A 6 22.84 -2.87 -5.48
C LEU A 6 22.41 -3.29 -4.07
N VAL A 7 23.38 -3.70 -3.25
CA VAL A 7 23.14 -4.26 -1.92
C VAL A 7 22.81 -3.15 -0.92
N ASP A 8 23.53 -2.03 -0.98
CA ASP A 8 23.32 -0.89 -0.09
C ASP A 8 21.90 -0.32 -0.27
N ILE A 9 21.43 -0.13 -1.52
CA ILE A 9 20.05 0.33 -1.80
C ILE A 9 19.02 -0.71 -1.34
N ALA A 10 19.25 -2.00 -1.61
CA ALA A 10 18.31 -3.05 -1.21
C ALA A 10 18.14 -3.14 0.31
N LEU A 11 19.24 -2.98 1.07
CA LEU A 11 19.22 -2.96 2.53
C LEU A 11 18.45 -1.75 3.08
N ILE A 12 18.72 -0.55 2.57
CA ILE A 12 17.98 0.67 2.95
C ILE A 12 16.48 0.49 2.62
N THR A 13 16.19 -0.06 1.45
CA THR A 13 14.82 -0.35 1.02
C THR A 13 14.13 -1.35 1.95
N ALA A 14 14.83 -2.39 2.41
CA ALA A 14 14.28 -3.35 3.36
C ALA A 14 13.90 -2.68 4.69
N VAL A 15 14.76 -1.81 5.22
CA VAL A 15 14.46 -1.03 6.42
C VAL A 15 13.24 -0.14 6.19
N LEU A 16 13.17 0.59 5.08
CA LEU A 16 12.02 1.44 4.74
C LEU A 16 10.72 0.65 4.58
N ALA A 17 10.76 -0.54 3.99
CA ALA A 17 9.60 -1.41 3.86
C ALA A 17 9.07 -1.89 5.23
N VAL A 18 9.98 -2.26 6.14
CA VAL A 18 9.62 -2.63 7.51
C VAL A 18 9.02 -1.44 8.26
N VAL A 19 9.65 -0.27 8.20
CA VAL A 19 9.15 0.95 8.84
C VAL A 19 7.78 1.35 8.28
N SER A 20 7.61 1.31 6.96
CA SER A 20 6.32 1.55 6.29
C SER A 20 5.24 0.60 6.81
N GLN A 21 5.57 -0.68 6.99
CA GLN A 21 4.64 -1.65 7.53
C GLN A 21 4.25 -1.37 8.99
N LEU A 22 5.21 -0.90 9.80
CA LEU A 22 4.95 -0.50 11.19
C LEU A 22 4.04 0.73 11.25
N VAL A 23 4.29 1.73 10.42
CA VAL A 23 3.43 2.92 10.28
C VAL A 23 2.02 2.52 9.90
N GLN A 24 1.87 1.69 8.85
CA GLN A 24 0.58 1.17 8.42
C GLN A 24 -0.12 0.43 9.56
N ASN A 25 0.55 -0.48 10.26
CA ASN A 25 -0.07 -1.22 11.36
C ASN A 25 -0.45 -0.33 12.55
N LYS A 26 0.35 0.71 12.84
CA LYS A 26 0.11 1.63 13.97
C LYS A 26 -1.09 2.54 13.73
N PHE A 27 -1.24 3.06 12.51
CA PHE A 27 -2.28 4.03 12.18
C PHE A 27 -3.51 3.42 11.49
N MET A 28 -3.39 2.22 10.93
CA MET A 28 -4.45 1.53 10.21
C MET A 28 -4.44 0.04 10.60
N ASN A 29 -5.26 -0.31 11.59
CA ASN A 29 -5.44 -1.70 11.99
C ASN A 29 -6.18 -2.48 10.89
N LYS A 30 -5.47 -3.41 10.23
CA LYS A 30 -6.01 -4.19 9.11
C LYS A 30 -7.22 -5.05 9.50
N ASP A 31 -7.30 -5.53 10.74
CA ASP A 31 -8.39 -6.40 11.19
C ASP A 31 -9.64 -5.58 11.55
N GLU A 32 -9.47 -4.40 12.16
CA GLU A 32 -10.56 -3.43 12.33
C GLU A 32 -11.09 -2.92 10.99
N MET A 33 -10.21 -2.65 10.03
CA MET A 33 -10.62 -2.23 8.69
C MET A 33 -11.47 -3.29 7.99
N LYS A 34 -11.17 -4.58 8.16
CA LYS A 34 -12.00 -5.67 7.63
C LYS A 34 -13.38 -5.70 8.27
N THR A 35 -13.43 -5.59 9.60
CA THR A 35 -14.69 -5.58 10.36
C THR A 35 -15.56 -4.40 9.93
N ARG A 36 -14.98 -3.19 9.85
CA ARG A 36 -15.70 -1.99 9.35
C ARG A 36 -16.18 -2.15 7.91
N GLN A 37 -15.40 -2.81 7.04
CA GLN A 37 -15.83 -3.09 5.67
C GLN A 37 -17.01 -4.06 5.61
N GLU A 38 -17.06 -5.06 6.49
CA GLU A 38 -18.19 -5.99 6.60
C GLU A 38 -19.44 -5.27 7.11
N GLU A 39 -19.31 -4.48 8.18
CA GLU A 39 -20.41 -3.65 8.71
C GLU A 39 -20.94 -2.68 7.64
N MET A 40 -20.06 -2.02 6.88
CA MET A 40 -20.50 -1.15 5.78
C MET A 40 -21.30 -1.91 4.72
N LYS A 41 -20.93 -3.14 4.38
CA LYS A 41 -21.69 -3.96 3.41
C LYS A 41 -23.08 -4.30 3.95
N GLU A 42 -23.19 -4.60 5.23
CA GLU A 42 -24.48 -4.85 5.88
C GLU A 42 -25.34 -3.58 5.91
N LYS A 43 -24.76 -2.43 6.29
CA LYS A 43 -25.45 -1.13 6.28
C LYS A 43 -25.90 -0.76 4.86
N GLN A 44 -25.09 -0.99 3.83
CA GLN A 44 -25.48 -0.77 2.43
C GLN A 44 -26.67 -1.62 2.00
N LYS A 45 -26.72 -2.90 2.41
CA LYS A 45 -27.89 -3.77 2.14
C LYS A 45 -29.15 -3.23 2.82
N ARG A 46 -29.04 -2.88 4.10
CA ARG A 46 -30.16 -2.33 4.88
C ARG A 46 -30.66 -1.00 4.29
N MET A 47 -29.75 -0.15 3.83
CA MET A 47 -30.10 1.10 3.16
C MET A 47 -30.92 0.84 1.89
N LYS A 48 -30.52 -0.16 1.08
CA LYS A 48 -31.26 -0.57 -0.12
C LYS A 48 -32.66 -1.11 0.21
N GLU A 49 -32.80 -1.86 1.29
CA GLU A 49 -34.10 -2.36 1.77
C GLU A 49 -35.01 -1.23 2.26
N LEU A 50 -34.47 -0.27 3.01
CA LEU A 50 -35.22 0.90 3.52
C LEU A 50 -35.65 1.83 2.38
N MET A 51 -34.81 2.04 1.36
CA MET A 51 -35.17 2.81 0.17
C MET A 51 -36.37 2.21 -0.58
N GLN A 52 -36.54 0.89 -0.55
CA GLN A 52 -37.64 0.21 -1.24
C GLN A 52 -38.99 0.33 -0.53
N LYS A 53 -39.01 0.56 0.79
CA LYS A 53 -40.25 0.62 1.58
C LYS A 53 -40.97 1.97 1.51
N GLY A 54 -40.24 3.07 1.28
CA GLY A 54 -40.80 4.38 0.93
C GLY A 54 -41.57 5.13 2.02
N ASP A 55 -41.68 4.59 3.23
CA ASP A 55 -42.41 5.12 4.37
C ASP A 55 -41.60 6.15 5.21
N GLN A 56 -42.29 7.07 5.89
CA GLN A 56 -41.65 8.19 6.61
C GLN A 56 -40.72 7.73 7.75
N LYS A 57 -41.02 6.58 8.37
CA LYS A 57 -40.14 5.96 9.36
C LYS A 57 -38.85 5.44 8.72
N SER A 58 -38.96 4.81 7.54
CA SER A 58 -37.81 4.38 6.75
C SER A 58 -36.93 5.53 6.29
N LYS A 59 -37.49 6.72 6.02
CA LYS A 59 -36.70 7.93 5.70
C LYS A 59 -35.83 8.39 6.87
N ASN A 60 -36.40 8.47 8.08
CA ASN A 60 -35.63 8.85 9.27
C ASN A 60 -34.54 7.81 9.61
N GLU A 61 -34.83 6.51 9.44
CA GLU A 61 -33.81 5.45 9.61
C GLU A 61 -32.74 5.50 8.52
N LEU A 62 -33.09 5.87 7.28
CA LEU A 62 -32.16 6.05 6.17
C LEU A 62 -31.16 7.17 6.46
N ASP A 63 -31.65 8.34 6.89
CA ASP A 63 -30.81 9.50 7.19
C ASP A 63 -29.82 9.20 8.33
N ALA A 64 -30.28 8.49 9.36
CA ALA A 64 -29.42 8.03 10.46
C ALA A 64 -28.33 7.07 9.97
N LEU A 65 -28.70 6.11 9.11
CA LEU A 65 -27.78 5.13 8.56
C LEU A 65 -26.74 5.76 7.61
N GLU A 66 -27.15 6.74 6.82
CA GLU A 66 -26.26 7.52 5.97
C GLU A 66 -25.23 8.28 6.81
N LYS A 67 -25.68 8.94 7.89
CA LYS A 67 -24.78 9.63 8.82
C LYS A 67 -23.75 8.69 9.43
N GLU A 68 -24.17 7.53 9.93
CA GLU A 68 -23.25 6.52 10.48
C GLU A 68 -22.25 6.00 9.43
N MET A 69 -22.68 5.81 8.19
CA MET A 69 -21.79 5.42 7.10
C MET A 69 -20.76 6.52 6.80
N MET A 70 -21.20 7.78 6.74
CA MET A 70 -20.30 8.93 6.54
C MET A 70 -19.28 9.04 7.66
N GLU A 71 -19.68 8.87 8.92
CA GLU A 71 -18.76 8.87 10.07
C GLU A 71 -17.72 7.74 9.96
N SER A 72 -18.13 6.55 9.53
CA SER A 72 -17.21 5.42 9.31
C SER A 72 -16.22 5.70 8.17
N LEU A 73 -16.71 6.25 7.05
CA LEU A 73 -15.87 6.68 5.92
C LEU A 73 -14.85 7.75 6.35
N GLN A 74 -15.29 8.75 7.11
CA GLN A 74 -14.40 9.80 7.63
C GLN A 74 -13.33 9.23 8.57
N ALA A 75 -13.68 8.28 9.44
CA ALA A 75 -12.72 7.63 10.33
C ALA A 75 -11.65 6.83 9.54
N MET A 76 -12.07 6.09 8.51
CA MET A 76 -11.14 5.38 7.62
C MET A 76 -10.27 6.36 6.84
N MET A 77 -10.85 7.44 6.31
CA MET A 77 -10.12 8.48 5.60
C MET A 77 -9.08 9.13 6.51
N SER A 78 -9.44 9.53 7.73
CA SER A 78 -8.51 10.12 8.70
C SER A 78 -7.34 9.17 9.01
N SER A 79 -7.63 7.88 9.17
CA SER A 79 -6.59 6.86 9.40
C SER A 79 -5.66 6.74 8.20
N SER A 80 -6.21 6.73 6.98
CA SER A 80 -5.43 6.74 5.73
C SER A 80 -4.60 8.01 5.58
N THR A 81 -5.14 9.18 5.91
CA THR A 81 -4.40 10.46 5.88
C THR A 81 -3.24 10.45 6.86
N LYS A 82 -3.43 9.92 8.08
CA LYS A 82 -2.34 9.76 9.06
C LYS A 82 -1.24 8.86 8.53
N VAL A 83 -1.60 7.73 7.91
CA VAL A 83 -0.63 6.83 7.26
C VAL A 83 0.12 7.57 6.14
N MET A 84 -0.58 8.30 5.29
CA MET A 84 0.01 9.05 4.17
C MET A 84 1.02 10.10 4.67
N VAL A 85 0.60 10.96 5.61
CA VAL A 85 1.47 12.03 6.15
C VAL A 85 2.67 11.44 6.88
N ALA A 86 2.46 10.42 7.73
CA ALA A 86 3.57 9.75 8.42
C ALA A 86 4.55 9.12 7.42
N SER A 87 4.02 8.51 6.34
CA SER A 87 4.86 7.95 5.27
C SER A 87 5.65 9.05 4.57
N MET A 88 5.05 10.19 4.23
CA MET A 88 5.76 11.31 3.59
C MET A 88 6.94 11.80 4.44
N VAL A 89 6.74 11.96 5.76
CA VAL A 89 7.80 12.40 6.68
C VAL A 89 8.98 11.41 6.74
N ILE A 90 8.74 10.13 6.47
CA ILE A 90 9.78 9.09 6.49
C ILE A 90 10.44 8.95 5.13
N PHE A 91 9.64 8.86 4.06
CA PHE A 91 10.13 8.61 2.72
C PHE A 91 10.80 9.85 2.12
N LEU A 92 10.28 11.07 2.30
CA LEU A 92 10.90 12.26 1.68
C LEU A 92 12.38 12.45 2.10
N PRO A 93 12.75 12.42 3.39
CA PRO A 93 14.14 12.51 3.78
C PRO A 93 14.97 11.32 3.27
N ALA A 94 14.41 10.11 3.29
CA ALA A 94 15.10 8.92 2.81
C ALA A 94 15.42 9.02 1.31
N PHE A 95 14.48 9.52 0.50
CA PHE A 95 14.67 9.76 -0.92
C PHE A 95 15.67 10.89 -1.19
N PHE A 96 15.67 11.94 -0.38
CA PHE A 96 16.67 13.00 -0.48
C PHE A 96 18.09 12.46 -0.24
N VAL A 97 18.27 11.65 0.81
CA VAL A 97 19.56 11.03 1.12
C VAL A 97 19.97 10.02 0.04
N LEU A 98 19.05 9.17 -0.43
CA LEU A 98 19.33 8.22 -1.50
C LEU A 98 19.71 8.94 -2.80
N GLY A 99 19.00 10.00 -3.16
CA GLY A 99 19.32 10.83 -4.32
C GLY A 99 20.71 11.44 -4.21
N ALA A 100 21.07 12.01 -3.06
CA ALA A 100 22.39 12.59 -2.84
C ALA A 100 23.53 11.56 -2.86
N LEU A 101 23.30 10.34 -2.37
CA LEU A 101 24.33 9.29 -2.30
C LEU A 101 24.49 8.50 -3.60
N PHE A 102 23.42 8.38 -4.39
CA PHE A 102 23.35 7.49 -5.55
C PHE A 102 22.94 8.20 -6.85
N GLU A 103 23.08 9.53 -6.92
CA GLU A 103 22.64 10.37 -8.05
C GLU A 103 23.04 9.80 -9.42
N ASN A 104 24.31 9.41 -9.55
CA ASN A 104 24.90 8.88 -10.79
C ASN A 104 25.04 7.35 -10.79
N ALA A 105 24.39 6.64 -9.86
CA ALA A 105 24.49 5.19 -9.77
C ALA A 105 23.65 4.53 -10.87
N VAL A 106 24.35 3.95 -11.85
CA VAL A 106 23.76 3.02 -12.82
C VAL A 106 23.86 1.61 -12.26
N ILE A 107 22.70 0.99 -12.10
CA ILE A 107 22.55 -0.35 -11.53
C ILE A 107 22.38 -1.33 -12.67
N GLN A 108 23.36 -2.23 -12.85
CA GLN A 108 23.19 -3.38 -13.73
C GLN A 108 22.23 -4.38 -13.07
N LEU A 109 21.16 -4.70 -13.78
CA LEU A 109 20.12 -5.58 -13.28
C LEU A 109 20.56 -7.04 -13.41
N PRO A 110 20.38 -7.87 -12.37
CA PRO A 110 20.67 -9.31 -12.46
C PRO A 110 19.69 -10.04 -13.38
N ILE A 111 18.50 -9.48 -13.60
CA ILE A 111 17.47 -9.98 -14.49
C ILE A 111 16.89 -8.79 -15.26
N PRO A 112 16.76 -8.86 -16.60
CA PRO A 112 16.13 -7.81 -17.38
C PRO A 112 14.72 -7.50 -16.88
N LEU A 113 14.40 -6.22 -16.70
CA LEU A 113 13.09 -5.80 -16.23
C LEU A 113 12.32 -5.08 -17.34
N PRO A 114 11.03 -5.42 -17.54
CA PRO A 114 10.16 -4.64 -18.39
C PRO A 114 9.88 -3.28 -17.72
N TRP A 115 10.23 -2.20 -18.40
CA TRP A 115 10.00 -0.83 -17.97
C TRP A 115 9.41 0.01 -19.11
N LEU A 116 8.99 1.23 -18.80
CA LEU A 116 8.43 2.14 -19.80
C LEU A 116 9.52 2.65 -20.75
N LYS A 117 9.24 2.58 -22.05
CA LYS A 117 10.14 2.92 -23.18
C LYS A 117 10.90 4.25 -23.01
N GLN A 118 10.20 5.27 -22.53
CA GLN A 118 10.73 6.63 -22.34
C GLN A 118 10.07 7.33 -21.13
N GLY A 119 9.57 6.55 -20.17
CA GLY A 119 8.74 7.05 -19.07
C GLY A 119 7.25 7.07 -19.40
N PHE A 120 6.46 7.71 -18.54
CA PHE A 120 5.01 7.86 -18.70
C PHE A 120 4.66 9.31 -18.97
N ASP A 121 4.41 9.66 -20.21
CA ASP A 121 3.83 10.96 -20.56
C ASP A 121 2.36 10.78 -20.92
N LEU A 122 1.47 11.37 -20.12
CA LEU A 122 0.02 11.28 -20.29
C LEU A 122 -0.45 11.82 -21.65
N PHE A 123 0.31 12.75 -22.24
CA PHE A 123 -0.07 13.44 -23.48
C PHE A 123 0.68 12.93 -24.72
N ASN A 124 1.64 12.02 -24.53
CA ASN A 124 2.39 11.44 -25.63
C ASN A 124 2.25 9.91 -25.62
N ALA A 125 1.23 9.42 -26.32
CA ALA A 125 0.96 7.99 -26.49
C ALA A 125 2.11 7.21 -27.16
N GLY A 126 3.05 7.89 -27.81
CA GLY A 126 4.28 7.26 -28.34
C GLY A 126 5.25 6.80 -27.25
N THR A 127 5.14 7.35 -26.03
CA THR A 127 5.90 6.89 -24.86
C THR A 127 5.29 5.66 -24.20
N TRP A 128 4.06 5.28 -24.58
CA TRP A 128 3.34 4.15 -24.02
C TRP A 128 3.82 2.87 -24.70
N GLY A 129 4.91 2.33 -24.20
CA GLY A 129 5.47 1.06 -24.64
C GLY A 129 6.27 0.42 -23.52
N ILE A 130 6.36 -0.90 -23.54
CA ILE A 130 7.17 -1.67 -22.61
C ILE A 130 8.44 -2.09 -23.34
N GLU A 131 9.59 -1.71 -22.81
CA GLU A 131 10.90 -2.16 -23.24
C GLU A 131 11.61 -2.89 -22.11
N VAL A 132 12.52 -3.78 -22.49
CA VAL A 132 13.27 -4.60 -21.55
C VAL A 132 14.62 -3.93 -21.32
N TYR A 133 14.86 -3.50 -20.07
CA TYR A 133 16.10 -2.83 -19.70
C TYR A 133 16.98 -3.77 -18.87
N ASN A 134 18.29 -3.75 -19.16
CA ASN A 134 19.31 -4.46 -18.40
C ASN A 134 19.98 -3.57 -17.35
N GLU A 135 19.70 -2.28 -17.38
CA GLU A 135 20.24 -1.29 -16.45
C GLU A 135 19.12 -0.40 -15.94
N THR A 136 19.26 0.07 -14.71
CA THR A 136 18.30 0.99 -14.11
C THR A 136 18.99 2.03 -13.25
N THR A 137 18.29 3.11 -12.96
CA THR A 137 18.75 4.10 -11.99
C THR A 137 18.56 3.57 -10.57
N TRP A 138 19.19 4.21 -9.58
CA TRP A 138 18.97 3.89 -8.17
C TRP A 138 17.49 3.86 -7.78
N PHE A 139 16.66 4.74 -8.39
CA PHE A 139 15.23 4.82 -8.15
C PHE A 139 14.49 3.57 -8.65
N GLY A 140 14.81 3.11 -9.85
CA GLY A 140 14.18 1.91 -10.41
C GLY A 140 14.54 0.67 -9.58
N TRP A 141 15.80 0.53 -9.17
CA TRP A 141 16.22 -0.56 -8.30
C TRP A 141 15.57 -0.51 -6.91
N TYR A 142 15.45 0.68 -6.31
CA TYR A 142 14.70 0.89 -5.07
C TYR A 142 13.25 0.41 -5.22
N PHE A 143 12.57 0.82 -6.29
CA PHE A 143 11.16 0.48 -6.50
C PHE A 143 10.94 -1.02 -6.62
N VAL A 144 11.77 -1.69 -7.43
CA VAL A 144 11.72 -3.15 -7.62
C VAL A 144 12.01 -3.88 -6.31
N SER A 145 13.07 -3.48 -5.61
CA SER A 145 13.43 -4.04 -4.31
C SER A 145 12.28 -3.89 -3.32
N TYR A 146 11.66 -2.70 -3.26
CA TYR A 146 10.54 -2.42 -2.36
C TYR A 146 9.34 -3.31 -2.65
N LEU A 147 8.98 -3.51 -3.92
CA LEU A 147 7.88 -4.39 -4.31
C LEU A 147 8.16 -5.85 -3.93
N VAL A 148 9.35 -6.36 -4.25
CA VAL A 148 9.75 -7.74 -3.93
C VAL A 148 9.74 -7.96 -2.41
N ILE A 149 10.36 -7.06 -1.65
CA ILE A 149 10.41 -7.14 -0.19
C ILE A 149 9.00 -7.08 0.41
N THR A 150 8.15 -6.17 -0.08
CA THR A 150 6.76 -6.06 0.38
C THR A 150 5.97 -7.34 0.09
N MET A 151 6.15 -7.95 -1.09
CA MET A 151 5.55 -9.24 -1.41
C MET A 151 6.02 -10.33 -0.46
N VAL A 152 7.33 -10.45 -0.23
CA VAL A 152 7.91 -11.44 0.69
C VAL A 152 7.34 -11.26 2.11
N ILE A 153 7.29 -10.02 2.60
CA ILE A 153 6.73 -9.69 3.92
C ILE A 153 5.25 -10.10 4.01
N ASN A 154 4.45 -9.82 2.98
CA ASN A 154 3.02 -10.12 2.97
C ASN A 154 2.74 -11.62 2.86
N VAL A 155 3.45 -12.33 1.98
CA VAL A 155 3.34 -13.79 1.82
C VAL A 155 3.78 -14.49 3.09
N GLY A 156 4.91 -14.09 3.67
CA GLY A 156 5.41 -14.65 4.92
C GLY A 156 4.40 -14.49 6.05
N ARG A 157 3.85 -13.29 6.24
CA ARG A 157 2.83 -13.02 7.28
C ARG A 157 1.58 -13.89 7.12
N ASN A 158 1.11 -14.09 5.90
CA ASN A 158 -0.05 -14.95 5.62
C ASN A 158 0.23 -16.42 5.94
N PHE A 159 1.44 -16.90 5.63
CA PHE A 159 1.85 -18.26 5.95
C PHE A 159 1.92 -18.50 7.46
N PHE A 160 2.51 -17.57 8.21
CA PHE A 160 2.57 -17.67 9.68
C PHE A 160 1.19 -17.57 10.35
N LYS A 161 0.31 -16.64 9.91
CA LYS A 161 -1.07 -16.55 10.40
C LYS A 161 -1.83 -17.87 10.18
N LYS A 162 -1.72 -18.46 8.98
CA LYS A 162 -2.39 -19.74 8.65
C LYS A 162 -1.87 -20.92 9.49
N LYS A 163 -0.57 -20.96 9.78
CA LYS A 163 0.04 -22.03 10.59
C LYS A 163 -0.34 -21.90 12.07
N GLY A 164 -0.37 -20.68 12.62
CA GLY A 164 -0.81 -20.42 14.00
C GLY A 164 -2.29 -20.75 14.22
N GLN A 165 -3.15 -20.40 13.27
CA GLN A 165 -4.59 -20.71 13.35
C GLN A 165 -4.87 -22.23 13.28
N LYS A 166 -4.10 -22.97 12.47
CA LYS A 166 -4.16 -24.44 12.43
C LYS A 166 -3.66 -25.11 13.72
N ALA A 167 -2.71 -24.50 14.43
CA ALA A 167 -2.19 -25.05 15.69
C ALA A 167 -3.20 -24.88 16.85
N ILE A 168 -3.98 -23.80 16.85
CA ILE A 168 -5.01 -23.53 17.89
C ILE A 168 -6.29 -24.36 17.66
N VAL A 169 -6.62 -24.70 16.41
CA VAL A 169 -7.82 -25.50 16.08
C VAL A 169 -7.59 -27.01 16.22
N ASN A 170 -6.34 -27.48 16.25
CA ASN A 170 -5.99 -28.91 16.35
C ASN A 170 -5.23 -29.28 17.65
N GLY A 171 -5.20 -28.40 18.64
CA GLY A 171 -4.64 -28.65 19.98
C GLY A 171 -5.71 -28.49 21.03
#